data_AF-A0A7J8AVI8-F1
#
_entry.id   AF-A0A7J8AVI8-F1
#
_cell.length_a   1.000
_cell.length_b   1.000
_cell.length_c   1.000
_cell.angle_alpha   90.00
_cell.angle_beta   90.00
_cell.angle_gamma   90.00
#
_symmetry.space_group_name_H-M   'P 1'
#
loop_
_entity.id
_entity.type
_entity.pdbx_description
1 polymer ?
#
loop_
_entity_poly.entity_id
_entity_poly.type
_entity_poly.pdbx_seq_one_letter_code
_entity_poly.pdbx_strand_id
1 'polypeptide(L)'
;MVKDADKLTFGQHLKVVTPHAIKGILKYPPGRWMTNARLTHYQGLLLDAPRIIFAKPTALNPATLLPTPDLRAPLNDCQEIMAEVTQVRPHLQDTALPNSELVWYTDGSSFIIDGVRKAGAAVVDQGGHIIWSASLSPGTSVQKAELIALAEALERAEGRRVTVYTDSRYAFGTVYVHCAIYWERGFVTAEGKALHNLPEVRRLLMAVQMPRAVAVVHIPGHQSAQTPEAEGNRRADEAAKAAAVASSALALTLPTPELPRLPPRPDYTPEDLRWIQNHHCPESDQQGWHRDTEGRLILPHS
;
A
#
# COMPACT_ATOMS: atom_id res chain seq x y z
N MET A 1 26.79 -12.82 6.26
CA MET A 1 27.20 -13.26 7.62
C MET A 1 27.89 -14.62 7.62
N VAL A 2 27.23 -15.79 7.52
CA VAL A 2 27.98 -17.08 7.52
C VAL A 2 29.02 -17.15 6.40
N LYS A 3 28.63 -16.79 5.16
CA LYS A 3 29.54 -16.68 4.01
C LYS A 3 30.74 -15.75 4.25
N ASP A 4 30.58 -14.72 5.09
CA ASP A 4 31.65 -13.76 5.40
C ASP A 4 32.48 -14.22 6.59
N ALA A 5 31.85 -14.84 7.58
CA ALA A 5 32.51 -15.46 8.71
C ALA A 5 33.40 -16.62 8.27
N ASP A 6 33.03 -17.36 7.22
CA ASP A 6 33.86 -18.40 6.61
C ASP A 6 35.24 -17.89 6.18
N LYS A 7 35.35 -16.61 5.79
CA LYS A 7 36.64 -15.98 5.44
C LYS A 7 37.56 -15.83 6.66
N LEU A 8 37.01 -15.83 7.87
CA LEU A 8 37.72 -15.66 9.13
C LEU A 8 37.87 -16.97 9.90
N THR A 9 36.90 -17.88 9.78
CA THR A 9 36.91 -19.17 10.49
C THR A 9 37.66 -20.25 9.73
N PHE A 10 38.01 -20.05 8.45
CA PHE A 10 38.78 -21.01 7.65
C PHE A 10 38.24 -22.45 7.71
N GLY A 11 36.91 -22.59 7.71
CA GLY A 11 36.24 -23.90 7.74
C GLY A 11 36.09 -24.53 9.14
N GLN A 12 36.47 -23.83 10.21
CA GLN A 12 36.22 -24.26 11.59
C GLN A 12 34.72 -24.31 11.93
N HIS A 13 34.40 -24.99 13.03
CA HIS A 13 33.04 -25.10 13.54
C HIS A 13 32.48 -23.72 13.89
N LEU A 14 31.26 -23.44 13.44
CA LEU A 14 30.60 -22.16 13.63
C LEU A 14 29.27 -22.38 14.35
N LYS A 15 29.13 -21.78 15.53
CA LYS A 15 27.89 -21.80 16.30
C LYS A 15 27.04 -20.58 15.96
N VAL A 16 25.89 -20.79 15.35
CA VAL A 16 24.95 -19.73 14.97
C VAL A 16 23.95 -19.53 16.10
N VAL A 17 23.92 -18.31 16.65
CA VAL A 17 22.93 -17.89 17.64
C VAL A 17 22.07 -16.81 17.00
N THR A 18 20.75 -16.96 17.08
CA THR A 18 19.78 -16.01 16.56
C THR A 18 18.69 -15.76 17.59
N PRO A 19 18.06 -14.57 17.60
CA PRO A 19 16.86 -14.33 18.42
C PRO A 19 15.68 -15.25 18.06
N HIS A 20 15.70 -15.83 16.86
CA HIS A 20 14.60 -16.56 16.24
C HIS A 20 14.99 -18.00 15.86
N ALA A 21 14.06 -18.95 15.92
CA ALA A 21 14.29 -20.37 15.62
C ALA A 21 14.36 -20.66 14.10
N ILE A 22 15.33 -20.07 13.39
CA ILE A 22 15.40 -20.11 11.92
C ILE A 22 15.71 -21.49 11.31
N LYS A 23 16.29 -22.41 12.09
CA LYS A 23 16.59 -23.78 11.61
C LYS A 23 15.32 -24.54 11.20
N GLY A 24 14.23 -24.38 11.97
CA GLY A 24 12.93 -24.99 11.66
C GLY A 24 12.37 -24.43 10.35
N ILE A 25 12.39 -23.11 10.19
CA ILE A 25 11.94 -22.41 8.99
C ILE A 25 12.68 -22.89 7.73
N LEU A 26 14.00 -23.05 7.80
CA LEU A 26 14.80 -23.49 6.67
C LEU A 26 14.55 -24.97 6.32
N LYS A 27 14.21 -25.81 7.30
CA LYS A 27 13.89 -27.23 7.08
C LYS A 27 12.48 -27.44 6.55
N TYR A 28 11.52 -26.67 7.08
CA TYR A 28 10.10 -26.78 6.78
C TYR A 28 9.55 -25.36 6.51
N PRO A 29 9.73 -24.83 5.29
CA PRO A 29 9.30 -23.48 4.95
C PRO A 29 7.76 -23.40 4.99
N PRO A 30 7.17 -22.50 5.79
CA PRO A 30 5.72 -22.29 5.80
C PRO A 30 5.31 -21.44 4.59
N GLY A 31 4.82 -22.05 3.51
CA GLY A 31 4.31 -21.34 2.33
C GLY A 31 5.38 -20.81 1.35
N ARG A 32 4.97 -20.00 0.35
CA ARG A 32 5.82 -19.49 -0.75
C ARG A 32 6.39 -18.08 -0.50
N TRP A 33 6.88 -17.80 0.70
CA TRP A 33 7.47 -16.48 1.05
C TRP A 33 8.89 -16.28 0.53
N MET A 34 9.54 -17.34 0.01
CA MET A 34 10.85 -17.30 -0.63
C MET A 34 10.85 -18.18 -1.89
N THR A 35 11.56 -17.77 -2.94
CA THR A 35 11.70 -18.60 -4.14
C THR A 35 12.49 -19.87 -3.84
N ASN A 36 12.14 -20.98 -4.50
CA ASN A 36 12.84 -22.27 -4.31
C ASN A 36 14.35 -22.14 -4.53
N ALA A 37 14.79 -21.40 -5.54
CA ALA A 37 16.22 -21.16 -5.79
C ALA A 37 16.94 -20.48 -4.61
N ARG A 38 16.30 -19.48 -3.98
CA ARG A 38 16.86 -18.81 -2.79
C ARG A 38 16.83 -19.71 -1.57
N LEU A 39 15.74 -20.45 -1.38
CA LEU A 39 15.62 -21.38 -0.27
C LEU A 39 16.69 -22.48 -0.34
N THR A 40 16.82 -23.14 -1.50
CA THR A 40 17.85 -24.17 -1.72
C THR A 40 19.26 -23.61 -1.53
N HIS A 41 19.51 -22.37 -1.96
CA HIS A 41 20.80 -21.71 -1.70
C HIS A 41 21.08 -21.58 -0.20
N TYR A 42 20.11 -21.12 0.61
CA TYR A 42 20.29 -21.00 2.05
C TYR A 42 20.35 -22.34 2.78
N GLN A 43 19.57 -23.35 2.36
CA GLN A 43 19.63 -24.70 2.91
C GLN A 43 21.02 -25.31 2.69
N GLY A 44 21.56 -25.24 1.47
CA GLY A 44 22.91 -25.72 1.17
C GLY A 44 24.00 -24.99 1.96
N LEU A 45 23.84 -23.67 2.17
CA LEU A 45 24.80 -22.88 2.92
C LEU A 45 24.76 -23.14 4.43
N LEU A 46 23.58 -23.40 4.99
CA LEU A 46 23.36 -23.35 6.44
C LEU A 46 22.98 -24.69 7.08
N LEU A 47 22.23 -25.55 6.39
CA LEU A 47 21.77 -26.83 6.91
C LEU A 47 22.68 -27.99 6.49
N ASP A 48 23.18 -27.95 5.25
CA ASP A 48 23.97 -29.04 4.67
C ASP A 48 25.47 -28.92 5.01
N ALA A 49 25.87 -27.86 5.72
CA ALA A 49 27.23 -27.66 6.19
C ALA A 49 27.41 -28.26 7.61
N PRO A 50 28.09 -29.42 7.76
CA PRO A 50 28.22 -30.10 9.06
C PRO A 50 28.97 -29.28 10.13
N ARG A 51 29.77 -28.30 9.70
CA ARG A 51 30.48 -27.37 10.60
C ARG A 51 29.56 -26.34 11.27
N ILE A 52 28.34 -26.15 10.76
CA ILE A 52 27.41 -25.14 11.25
C ILE A 52 26.47 -25.76 12.28
N ILE A 53 26.52 -25.23 13.50
CA ILE A 53 25.71 -25.70 14.62
C ILE A 53 24.78 -24.57 15.05
N PHE A 54 23.47 -24.77 14.90
CA PHE A 54 22.49 -23.83 15.44
C PHE A 54 22.35 -24.03 16.95
N ALA A 55 22.55 -22.94 17.69
CA ALA A 55 22.27 -22.88 19.11
C ALA A 55 20.78 -22.64 19.40
N LYS A 56 20.39 -22.76 20.67
CA LYS A 56 19.05 -22.35 21.13
C LYS A 56 18.83 -20.85 20.85
N PRO A 57 17.65 -20.44 20.37
CA PRO A 57 17.34 -19.03 20.18
C PRO A 57 17.57 -18.24 21.46
N THR A 58 18.26 -17.10 21.35
CA THR A 58 18.64 -16.28 22.50
C THR A 58 18.53 -14.80 22.14
N ALA A 59 17.96 -13.99 23.03
CA ALA A 59 17.91 -12.55 22.88
C ALA A 59 19.32 -11.95 22.86
N LEU A 60 19.53 -10.96 21.99
CA LEU A 60 20.80 -10.25 21.87
C LEU A 60 20.63 -8.81 22.34
N ASN A 61 21.62 -8.29 23.06
CA ASN A 61 21.65 -6.87 23.39
C ASN A 61 21.82 -6.05 22.09
N PRO A 62 21.00 -5.01 21.85
CA PRO A 62 21.05 -4.25 20.60
C PRO A 62 22.35 -3.44 20.41
N ALA A 63 23.02 -3.04 21.50
CA ALA A 63 24.28 -2.29 21.44
C ALA A 63 25.51 -3.19 21.28
N THR A 64 25.53 -4.37 21.90
CA THR A 64 26.71 -5.25 21.90
C THR A 64 26.58 -6.49 21.01
N LEU A 65 25.36 -6.82 20.57
CA LEU A 65 25.02 -8.04 19.83
C LEU A 65 25.41 -9.35 20.55
N LEU A 66 25.65 -9.28 21.86
CA LEU A 66 25.97 -10.44 22.69
C LEU A 66 24.72 -11.05 23.32
N PRO A 67 24.72 -12.37 23.61
CA PRO A 67 23.62 -13.05 24.29
C PRO A 67 23.33 -12.45 25.67
N THR A 68 22.06 -12.14 25.96
CA THR A 68 21.61 -11.66 27.28
C THR A 68 20.65 -12.65 27.91
N PRO A 69 21.04 -13.34 29.01
CA PRO A 69 20.20 -14.34 29.66
C PRO A 69 19.01 -13.77 30.45
N ASP A 70 19.04 -12.47 30.80
CA ASP A 70 18.06 -11.85 31.71
C ASP A 70 16.83 -11.24 31.01
N LEU A 71 16.84 -11.17 29.68
CA LEU A 71 15.66 -10.77 28.94
C LEU A 71 14.74 -11.98 28.78
N ARG A 72 13.66 -12.05 29.57
CA ARG A 72 12.46 -12.82 29.23
C ARG A 72 11.81 -12.20 27.98
N ALA A 73 12.46 -12.33 26.83
CA ALA A 73 11.89 -12.03 25.53
C ALA A 73 11.50 -13.36 24.89
N PRO A 74 10.34 -13.41 24.21
CA PRO A 74 9.62 -14.66 24.05
C PRO A 74 10.42 -15.61 23.15
N LEU A 75 10.47 -16.88 23.56
CA LEU A 75 10.93 -18.00 22.75
C LEU A 75 9.94 -18.15 21.60
N ASN A 76 9.99 -17.23 20.65
CA ASN A 76 9.11 -17.18 19.51
C ASN A 76 9.55 -18.31 18.57
N ASP A 77 8.83 -19.44 18.63
CA ASP A 77 8.93 -20.45 17.60
C ASP A 77 8.44 -19.81 16.31
N CYS A 78 9.39 -19.42 15.47
CA CYS A 78 9.08 -18.80 14.21
C CYS A 78 8.32 -19.73 13.27
N GLN A 79 8.25 -21.04 13.52
CA GLN A 79 7.34 -21.91 12.77
C GLN A 79 5.89 -21.69 13.19
N GLU A 80 5.62 -21.60 14.49
CA GLU A 80 4.27 -21.30 15.01
C GLU A 80 3.86 -19.88 14.62
N ILE A 81 4.74 -18.89 14.83
CA ILE A 81 4.46 -17.51 14.40
C ILE A 81 4.33 -17.45 12.90
N MET A 82 5.18 -18.08 12.10
CA MET A 82 4.99 -18.04 10.65
C MET A 82 3.74 -18.79 10.21
N ALA A 83 3.33 -19.87 10.87
CA ALA A 83 2.07 -20.57 10.60
C ALA A 83 0.86 -19.69 10.98
N GLU A 84 0.91 -19.00 12.12
CA GLU A 84 -0.09 -18.05 12.61
C GLU A 84 -0.14 -16.78 11.72
N VAL A 85 1.02 -16.29 11.29
CA VAL A 85 1.25 -15.16 10.37
C VAL A 85 0.85 -15.50 8.93
N THR A 86 0.99 -16.74 8.48
CA THR A 86 0.40 -17.19 7.19
C THR A 86 -1.09 -17.52 7.32
N GLN A 87 -1.62 -17.63 8.53
CA GLN A 87 -3.03 -17.86 8.85
C GLN A 87 -3.81 -16.57 9.20
N VAL A 88 -3.43 -15.38 8.70
CA VAL A 88 -4.23 -14.14 8.91
C VAL A 88 -5.69 -14.31 8.51
N ARG A 89 -5.97 -15.28 7.65
CA ARG A 89 -7.30 -15.83 7.46
C ARG A 89 -7.20 -17.30 7.05
N PRO A 90 -7.72 -18.26 7.83
CA PRO A 90 -7.66 -19.70 7.52
C PRO A 90 -8.25 -20.10 6.15
N HIS A 91 -9.04 -19.23 5.54
CA HIS A 91 -9.72 -19.44 4.27
C HIS A 91 -9.23 -18.55 3.12
N LEU A 92 -8.11 -17.84 3.29
CA LEU A 92 -7.45 -17.11 2.20
C LEU A 92 -6.61 -18.08 1.36
N GLN A 93 -6.90 -18.18 0.07
CA GLN A 93 -6.21 -19.09 -0.86
C GLN A 93 -5.55 -18.34 -2.02
N ASP A 94 -4.33 -18.72 -2.39
CA ASP A 94 -3.61 -18.18 -3.56
C ASP A 94 -4.00 -18.86 -4.88
N THR A 95 -4.93 -19.81 -4.82
CA THR A 95 -5.51 -20.51 -5.96
C THR A 95 -7.03 -20.32 -5.96
N ALA A 96 -7.63 -20.32 -7.15
CA ALA A 96 -9.05 -20.04 -7.32
C ALA A 96 -9.92 -21.04 -6.53
N LEU A 97 -10.96 -20.53 -5.86
CA LEU A 97 -11.87 -21.38 -5.12
C LEU A 97 -12.68 -22.27 -6.09
N PRO A 98 -12.82 -23.58 -5.82
CA PRO A 98 -13.58 -24.49 -6.68
C PRO A 98 -15.10 -24.20 -6.69
N ASN A 99 -15.60 -23.50 -5.67
CA ASN A 99 -17.00 -23.12 -5.48
C ASN A 99 -17.11 -21.63 -5.19
N SER A 100 -16.43 -20.81 -5.99
CA SER A 100 -16.59 -19.37 -5.95
C SER A 100 -17.97 -18.97 -6.46
N GLU A 101 -18.65 -18.11 -5.70
CA GLU A 101 -19.91 -17.52 -6.12
C GLU A 101 -19.68 -16.21 -6.89
N LEU A 102 -18.50 -15.62 -6.72
CA LEU A 102 -18.04 -14.41 -7.38
C LEU A 102 -16.66 -14.67 -7.98
N VAL A 103 -16.49 -14.29 -9.23
CA VAL A 103 -15.21 -14.29 -9.93
C VAL A 103 -14.99 -12.88 -10.48
N TRP A 104 -14.07 -12.15 -9.87
CA TRP A 104 -13.82 -10.74 -10.15
C TRP A 104 -12.36 -10.51 -10.55
N TYR A 105 -12.15 -9.47 -11.33
CA TYR A 105 -10.87 -9.00 -11.83
C TYR A 105 -10.69 -7.55 -11.37
N THR A 106 -9.51 -7.23 -10.86
CA THR A 106 -9.20 -5.89 -10.34
C THR A 106 -7.98 -5.34 -11.02
N ASP A 107 -8.02 -4.05 -11.35
CA ASP A 107 -6.89 -3.33 -11.92
C ASP A 107 -6.85 -1.89 -11.41
N GLY A 108 -5.65 -1.35 -11.26
CA GLY A 108 -5.39 0.04 -10.91
C GLY A 108 -4.46 0.70 -11.92
N SER A 109 -4.98 1.68 -12.65
CA SER A 109 -4.22 2.41 -13.67
C SER A 109 -3.70 3.76 -13.15
N SER A 110 -2.50 4.16 -13.55
CA SER A 110 -1.93 5.50 -13.29
C SER A 110 -0.98 5.91 -14.40
N PHE A 111 -1.28 7.01 -15.10
CA PHE A 111 -0.47 7.52 -16.21
C PHE A 111 -0.58 9.04 -16.33
N ILE A 112 0.31 9.67 -17.09
CA ILE A 112 0.35 11.12 -17.25
C ILE A 112 -0.38 11.53 -18.52
N ILE A 113 -1.33 12.47 -18.40
CA ILE A 113 -2.00 13.14 -19.53
C ILE A 113 -1.84 14.64 -19.31
N ASP A 114 -1.35 15.37 -20.31
CA ASP A 114 -1.16 16.84 -20.27
C ASP A 114 -0.40 17.33 -19.02
N GLY A 115 0.65 16.59 -18.62
CA GLY A 115 1.47 16.92 -17.46
C GLY A 115 0.84 16.56 -16.10
N VAL A 116 -0.40 16.06 -16.07
CA VAL A 116 -1.09 15.64 -14.85
C VAL A 116 -1.13 14.12 -14.76
N ARG A 117 -0.68 13.57 -13.64
CA ARG A 117 -0.84 12.14 -13.34
C ARG A 117 -2.29 11.83 -13.01
N LYS A 118 -2.99 11.15 -13.92
CA LYS A 118 -4.34 10.64 -13.75
C LYS A 118 -4.29 9.18 -13.31
N ALA A 119 -5.24 8.79 -12.48
CA ALA A 119 -5.31 7.43 -11.97
C ALA A 119 -6.77 6.98 -11.83
N GLY A 120 -6.98 5.68 -11.96
CA GLY A 120 -8.29 5.05 -11.88
C GLY A 120 -8.16 3.63 -11.35
N ALA A 121 -9.23 3.11 -10.81
CA ALA A 121 -9.30 1.73 -10.32
C ALA A 121 -10.64 1.12 -10.74
N ALA A 122 -10.66 -0.18 -10.99
CA ALA A 122 -11.86 -0.89 -11.40
C ALA A 122 -11.92 -2.32 -10.86
N VAL A 123 -13.15 -2.80 -10.73
CA VAL A 123 -13.53 -4.19 -10.45
C VAL A 123 -14.51 -4.63 -11.51
N VAL A 124 -14.20 -5.72 -12.19
CA VAL A 124 -14.99 -6.29 -13.30
C VAL A 124 -15.31 -7.74 -12.98
N ASP A 125 -16.50 -8.21 -13.35
CA ASP A 125 -16.85 -9.62 -13.19
C ASP A 125 -16.41 -10.51 -14.36
N GLN A 126 -16.58 -11.82 -14.21
CA GLN A 126 -16.30 -12.81 -15.26
C GLN A 126 -17.08 -12.57 -16.56
N GLY A 127 -18.25 -11.94 -16.50
CA GLY A 127 -19.04 -11.56 -17.67
C GLY A 127 -18.52 -10.29 -18.37
N GLY A 128 -17.59 -9.55 -17.76
CA GLY A 128 -17.09 -8.26 -18.22
C GLY A 128 -17.90 -7.06 -17.74
N HIS A 129 -18.85 -7.25 -16.83
CA HIS A 129 -19.63 -6.16 -16.28
C HIS A 129 -18.79 -5.41 -15.24
N ILE A 130 -18.78 -4.09 -15.34
CA ILE A 130 -18.12 -3.23 -14.35
C ILE A 130 -18.95 -3.29 -13.07
N ILE A 131 -18.40 -3.94 -12.04
CA ILE A 131 -18.97 -3.99 -10.69
C ILE A 131 -18.73 -2.67 -9.98
N TRP A 132 -17.55 -2.09 -10.22
CA TRP A 132 -17.17 -0.80 -9.70
C TRP A 132 -16.05 -0.19 -10.54
N SER A 133 -16.06 1.12 -10.68
CA SER A 133 -14.92 1.87 -11.16
C SER A 133 -14.92 3.27 -10.56
N ALA A 134 -13.74 3.83 -10.33
CA ALA A 134 -13.60 5.18 -9.83
C ALA A 134 -12.37 5.87 -10.39
N SER A 135 -12.52 7.16 -10.63
CA SER A 135 -11.39 8.06 -10.84
C SER A 135 -10.74 8.37 -9.49
N LEU A 136 -9.41 8.30 -9.42
CA LEU A 136 -8.65 8.57 -8.21
C LEU A 136 -8.04 9.96 -8.26
N SER A 137 -7.67 10.50 -7.08
CA SER A 137 -7.06 11.83 -7.00
C SER A 137 -5.81 11.93 -7.88
N PRO A 138 -5.59 13.07 -8.56
CA PRO A 138 -4.37 13.29 -9.33
C PRO A 138 -3.12 13.03 -8.49
N GLY A 139 -2.10 12.44 -9.09
CA GLY A 139 -0.86 12.06 -8.39
C GLY A 139 -0.89 10.70 -7.71
N THR A 140 -2.03 9.99 -7.68
CA THR A 140 -2.09 8.62 -7.15
C THR A 140 -1.18 7.69 -7.93
N SER A 141 -0.40 6.87 -7.23
CA SER A 141 0.49 5.88 -7.84
C SER A 141 -0.28 4.65 -8.31
N VAL A 142 0.28 3.95 -9.30
CA VAL A 142 -0.28 2.66 -9.79
C VAL A 142 -0.44 1.66 -8.65
N GLN A 143 0.57 1.52 -7.80
CA GLN A 143 0.54 0.63 -6.64
C GLN A 143 -0.60 0.96 -5.67
N LYS A 144 -0.87 2.24 -5.44
CA LYS A 144 -1.97 2.68 -4.58
C LYS A 144 -3.33 2.40 -5.25
N ALA A 145 -3.45 2.63 -6.55
CA ALA A 145 -4.66 2.32 -7.31
C ALA A 145 -4.99 0.82 -7.27
N GLU A 146 -3.99 -0.05 -7.41
CA GLU A 146 -4.11 -1.51 -7.30
C GLU A 146 -4.63 -1.94 -5.92
N LEU A 147 -4.07 -1.37 -4.84
CA LEU A 147 -4.53 -1.66 -3.48
C LEU A 147 -6.00 -1.22 -3.28
N ILE A 148 -6.38 -0.07 -3.85
CA ILE A 148 -7.75 0.45 -3.77
C ILE A 148 -8.72 -0.48 -4.53
N ALA A 149 -8.37 -0.89 -5.75
CA ALA A 149 -9.19 -1.79 -6.56
C ALA A 149 -9.43 -3.12 -5.83
N LEU A 150 -8.37 -3.71 -5.27
CA LEU A 150 -8.46 -4.97 -4.55
C LEU A 150 -9.24 -4.83 -3.24
N ALA A 151 -9.03 -3.77 -2.46
CA ALA A 151 -9.78 -3.53 -1.23
C ALA A 151 -11.28 -3.38 -1.52
N GLU A 152 -11.63 -2.62 -2.55
CA GLU A 152 -13.02 -2.42 -2.97
C GLU A 152 -13.68 -3.73 -3.39
N ALA A 153 -12.99 -4.57 -4.16
CA ALA A 153 -13.49 -5.89 -4.53
C ALA A 153 -13.75 -6.78 -3.31
N LEU A 154 -12.88 -6.74 -2.31
CA LEU A 154 -13.04 -7.56 -1.12
C LEU A 154 -14.16 -7.06 -0.19
N GLU A 155 -14.31 -5.75 -0.03
CA GLU A 155 -15.41 -5.14 0.72
C GLU A 155 -16.77 -5.46 0.08
N ARG A 156 -16.89 -5.36 -1.25
CA ARG A 156 -18.13 -5.66 -1.97
C ARG A 156 -18.51 -7.14 -1.96
N ALA A 157 -17.54 -8.02 -1.70
CA ALA A 157 -17.75 -9.45 -1.59
C ALA A 157 -18.12 -9.91 -0.17
N GLU A 158 -18.47 -8.99 0.74
CA GLU A 158 -18.83 -9.29 2.12
C GLU A 158 -19.83 -10.45 2.24
N GLY A 159 -19.52 -11.41 3.11
CA GLY A 159 -20.35 -12.60 3.35
C GLY A 159 -20.39 -13.64 2.22
N ARG A 160 -19.70 -13.40 1.10
CA ARG A 160 -19.73 -14.28 -0.08
C ARG A 160 -18.42 -15.03 -0.32
N ARG A 161 -18.45 -16.04 -1.20
CA ARG A 161 -17.25 -16.76 -1.63
C ARG A 161 -16.74 -16.13 -2.92
N VAL A 162 -15.56 -15.52 -2.88
CA VAL A 162 -15.01 -14.75 -4.01
C VAL A 162 -13.62 -15.23 -4.40
N THR A 163 -13.38 -15.33 -5.72
CA THR A 163 -12.04 -15.38 -6.32
C THR A 163 -11.79 -14.03 -6.97
N VAL A 164 -10.77 -13.32 -6.52
CA VAL A 164 -10.32 -12.06 -7.09
C VAL A 164 -9.00 -12.28 -7.82
N TYR A 165 -8.96 -11.93 -9.09
CA TYR A 165 -7.76 -11.93 -9.92
C TYR A 165 -7.17 -10.52 -9.99
N THR A 166 -5.86 -10.43 -9.82
CA THR A 166 -5.08 -9.19 -9.96
C THR A 166 -3.78 -9.50 -10.68
N ASP A 167 -3.30 -8.59 -11.53
CA ASP A 167 -1.96 -8.70 -12.13
C ASP A 167 -0.87 -7.96 -11.33
N SER A 168 -1.27 -7.25 -10.28
CA SER A 168 -0.36 -6.55 -9.40
C SER A 168 0.29 -7.49 -8.38
N ARG A 169 1.56 -7.80 -8.63
CA ARG A 169 2.43 -8.48 -7.64
C ARG A 169 2.50 -7.73 -6.32
N TYR A 170 2.37 -6.41 -6.33
CA TYR A 170 2.42 -5.59 -5.13
C TYR A 170 1.15 -5.77 -4.28
N ALA A 171 -0.03 -5.72 -4.90
CA ALA A 171 -1.29 -5.95 -4.20
C ALA A 171 -1.38 -7.39 -3.67
N PHE A 172 -1.05 -8.37 -4.51
CA PHE A 172 -0.94 -9.78 -4.11
C PHE A 172 0.03 -9.97 -2.93
N GLY A 173 1.26 -9.45 -3.05
CA GLY A 173 2.26 -9.53 -1.98
C GLY A 173 1.80 -8.85 -0.68
N THR A 174 1.04 -7.77 -0.78
CA THR A 174 0.48 -7.09 0.40
C THR A 174 -0.50 -7.98 1.17
N VAL A 175 -1.32 -8.76 0.46
CA VAL A 175 -2.28 -9.70 1.07
C VAL A 175 -1.61 -10.94 1.67
N TYR A 176 -0.50 -11.45 1.08
CA TYR A 176 0.11 -12.71 1.56
C TYR A 176 1.36 -12.55 2.42
N VAL A 177 2.19 -11.54 2.17
CA VAL A 177 3.49 -11.36 2.85
C VAL A 177 3.37 -10.44 4.06
N HIS A 178 2.36 -9.57 4.06
CA HIS A 178 2.38 -8.36 4.87
C HIS A 178 1.24 -8.23 5.88
N CYS A 179 0.16 -9.02 5.75
CA CYS A 179 -0.98 -8.96 6.67
C CYS A 179 -0.59 -9.15 8.14
N ALA A 180 0.25 -10.13 8.44
CA ALA A 180 0.62 -10.40 9.83
C ALA A 180 1.81 -9.58 10.32
N ILE A 181 2.80 -9.32 9.45
CA ILE A 181 3.99 -8.53 9.82
C ILE A 181 3.58 -7.10 10.19
N TYR A 182 2.63 -6.50 9.48
CA TYR A 182 2.19 -5.15 9.79
C TYR A 182 1.26 -5.07 11.01
N TRP A 183 0.47 -6.11 11.26
CA TRP A 183 -0.38 -6.19 12.45
C TRP A 183 0.46 -6.25 13.74
N GLU A 184 1.53 -7.04 13.74
CA GLU A 184 2.42 -7.19 14.91
C GLU A 184 3.37 -6.01 15.13
N ARG A 185 3.81 -5.34 14.05
CA ARG A 185 4.86 -4.30 14.12
C ARG A 185 4.34 -2.87 14.10
N GLY A 186 3.03 -2.66 14.20
CA GLY A 186 2.42 -1.32 14.18
C GLY A 186 2.67 -0.56 12.88
N PHE A 187 2.75 -1.27 11.74
CA PHE A 187 2.90 -0.68 10.41
C PHE A 187 4.18 0.14 10.13
N VAL A 188 5.27 -0.20 10.80
CA VAL A 188 6.59 0.43 10.60
C VAL A 188 7.49 -0.49 9.75
N THR A 189 8.22 0.07 8.79
CA THR A 189 9.21 -0.69 7.99
C THR A 189 10.41 -1.09 8.85
N ALA A 190 11.26 -2.00 8.37
CA ALA A 190 12.50 -2.39 9.06
C ALA A 190 13.47 -1.21 9.30
N GLU A 191 13.31 -0.11 8.56
CA GLU A 191 14.08 1.15 8.70
C GLU A 191 13.45 2.14 9.70
N GLY A 192 12.34 1.82 10.34
CA GLY A 192 11.64 2.73 11.25
C GLY A 192 10.75 3.77 10.54
N LYS A 193 10.57 3.68 9.22
CA LYS A 193 9.73 4.61 8.44
C LYS A 193 8.30 4.10 8.34
N ALA A 194 7.35 5.03 8.28
CA ALA A 194 5.95 4.71 7.97
C ALA A 194 5.84 4.11 6.57
N LEU A 195 4.97 3.11 6.41
CA LEU A 195 4.67 2.53 5.11
C LEU A 195 4.00 3.59 4.20
N HIS A 196 4.50 3.79 2.98
CA HIS A 196 4.07 4.87 2.09
C HIS A 196 2.55 4.87 1.80
N ASN A 197 1.94 3.69 1.66
CA ASN A 197 0.50 3.52 1.37
C ASN A 197 -0.24 2.94 2.60
N LEU A 198 0.18 3.30 3.81
CA LEU A 198 -0.35 2.73 5.05
C LEU A 198 -1.90 2.75 5.12
N PRO A 199 -2.60 3.85 4.81
CA PRO A 199 -4.06 3.86 4.87
C PRO A 199 -4.69 2.80 3.97
N GLU A 200 -4.21 2.65 2.74
CA GLU A 200 -4.75 1.69 1.77
C GLU A 200 -4.39 0.26 2.13
N VAL A 201 -3.19 0.03 2.65
CA VAL A 201 -2.80 -1.28 3.18
C VAL A 201 -3.70 -1.66 4.33
N ARG A 202 -3.91 -0.77 5.32
CA ARG A 202 -4.81 -1.04 6.46
C ARG A 202 -6.23 -1.33 6.00
N ARG A 203 -6.76 -0.56 5.04
CA ARG A 203 -8.07 -0.80 4.44
C ARG A 203 -8.14 -2.20 3.81
N LEU A 204 -7.15 -2.56 3.01
CA LEU A 204 -7.07 -3.88 2.38
C LEU A 204 -7.02 -5.03 3.41
N LEU A 205 -6.30 -4.85 4.52
CA LEU A 205 -6.23 -5.83 5.61
C LEU A 205 -7.58 -6.02 6.32
N MET A 206 -8.39 -4.98 6.42
CA MET A 206 -9.75 -5.09 6.95
C MET A 206 -10.68 -5.75 5.92
N ALA A 207 -10.59 -5.32 4.66
CA ALA A 207 -11.38 -5.83 3.55
C ALA A 207 -11.21 -7.34 3.34
N VAL A 208 -9.98 -7.87 3.49
CA VAL A 208 -9.71 -9.31 3.31
C VAL A 208 -10.47 -10.19 4.30
N GLN A 209 -10.98 -9.65 5.40
CA GLN A 209 -11.78 -10.40 6.38
C GLN A 209 -13.27 -10.43 6.04
N MET A 210 -13.75 -9.53 5.17
CA MET A 210 -15.18 -9.31 4.89
C MET A 210 -15.86 -10.47 4.12
N PRO A 211 -15.25 -11.08 3.08
CA PRO A 211 -15.87 -12.22 2.41
C PRO A 211 -16.13 -13.39 3.36
N ARG A 212 -16.89 -14.41 2.98
CA ARG A 212 -17.01 -15.69 3.72
C ARG A 212 -15.85 -16.64 3.40
N ALA A 213 -15.43 -16.68 2.13
CA ALA A 213 -14.20 -17.33 1.70
C ALA A 213 -13.58 -16.50 0.57
N VAL A 214 -12.26 -16.42 0.53
CA VAL A 214 -11.57 -15.53 -0.41
C VAL A 214 -10.38 -16.25 -1.04
N ALA A 215 -10.26 -16.16 -2.35
CA ALA A 215 -9.01 -16.39 -3.05
C ALA A 215 -8.55 -15.10 -3.70
N VAL A 216 -7.28 -14.74 -3.50
CA VAL A 216 -6.63 -13.66 -4.26
C VAL A 216 -5.57 -14.33 -5.11
N VAL A 217 -5.76 -14.31 -6.42
CA VAL A 217 -4.94 -15.01 -7.40
C VAL A 217 -4.18 -14.01 -8.24
N HIS A 218 -2.86 -14.10 -8.22
CA HIS A 218 -2.02 -13.31 -9.11
C HIS A 218 -1.98 -13.93 -10.50
N ILE A 219 -2.29 -13.14 -11.52
CA ILE A 219 -2.13 -13.49 -12.94
C ILE A 219 -1.07 -12.62 -13.59
N PRO A 220 -0.28 -13.11 -14.55
CA PRO A 220 0.59 -12.25 -15.33
C PRO A 220 -0.21 -11.16 -16.05
N GLY A 221 0.24 -9.91 -15.96
CA GLY A 221 -0.34 -8.81 -16.73
C GLY A 221 -0.08 -8.94 -18.24
N HIS A 222 -0.91 -8.28 -19.04
CA HIS A 222 -0.77 -8.16 -20.50
C HIS A 222 -0.58 -9.49 -21.25
N GLN A 223 -1.43 -10.47 -20.97
CA GLN A 223 -1.43 -11.76 -21.68
C GLN A 223 -2.11 -11.66 -23.05
N SER A 224 -1.45 -12.20 -24.08
CA SER A 224 -2.01 -12.36 -25.44
C SER A 224 -2.93 -13.59 -25.56
N ALA A 225 -3.01 -14.40 -24.51
CA ALA A 225 -3.78 -15.64 -24.51
C ALA A 225 -5.29 -15.33 -24.44
N GLN A 226 -6.10 -16.16 -25.07
CA GLN A 226 -7.56 -16.06 -25.06
C GLN A 226 -8.17 -16.89 -23.91
N THR A 227 -7.56 -16.85 -22.73
CA THR A 227 -8.13 -17.52 -21.56
C THR A 227 -9.13 -16.59 -20.87
N PRO A 228 -10.11 -17.14 -20.12
CA PRO A 228 -11.06 -16.32 -19.36
C PRO A 228 -10.36 -15.33 -18.42
N GLU A 229 -9.23 -15.73 -17.82
CA GLU A 229 -8.46 -14.88 -16.92
C GLU A 229 -7.80 -13.71 -17.65
N ALA A 230 -7.20 -13.96 -18.82
CA ALA A 230 -6.57 -12.92 -19.63
C ALA A 230 -7.60 -11.93 -20.20
N GLU A 231 -8.78 -12.40 -20.59
CA GLU A 231 -9.90 -11.55 -21.02
C GLU A 231 -10.42 -10.69 -19.86
N GLY A 232 -10.66 -11.30 -18.70
CA GLY A 232 -11.10 -10.56 -17.50
C GLY A 232 -10.10 -9.49 -17.07
N ASN A 233 -8.80 -9.80 -17.08
CA ASN A 233 -7.74 -8.83 -16.78
C ASN A 233 -7.74 -7.65 -17.76
N ARG A 234 -7.88 -7.93 -19.06
CA ARG A 234 -7.95 -6.86 -20.08
C ARG A 234 -9.13 -5.93 -19.84
N ARG A 235 -10.31 -6.49 -19.52
CA ARG A 235 -11.50 -5.68 -19.22
C ARG A 235 -11.32 -4.84 -17.96
N ALA A 236 -10.67 -5.37 -16.92
CA ALA A 236 -10.35 -4.61 -15.72
C ALA A 236 -9.39 -3.44 -16.03
N ASP A 237 -8.31 -3.69 -16.77
CA ASP A 237 -7.35 -2.66 -17.22
C ASP A 237 -8.02 -1.57 -18.08
N GLU A 238 -8.87 -1.96 -19.03
CA GLU A 238 -9.66 -1.02 -19.83
C GLU A 238 -10.60 -0.17 -18.97
N ALA A 239 -11.31 -0.80 -18.01
CA ALA A 239 -12.20 -0.10 -17.11
C ALA A 239 -11.47 0.87 -16.17
N ALA A 240 -10.30 0.48 -15.64
CA ALA A 240 -9.48 1.33 -14.78
C ALA A 240 -8.90 2.51 -15.55
N LYS A 241 -8.44 2.30 -16.79
CA LYS A 241 -7.99 3.37 -17.70
C LYS A 241 -9.13 4.33 -18.05
N ALA A 242 -10.31 3.81 -18.37
CA ALA A 242 -11.48 4.64 -18.66
C ALA A 242 -11.85 5.51 -17.43
N ALA A 243 -11.83 4.92 -16.23
CA ALA A 243 -12.10 5.63 -14.99
C ALA A 243 -11.04 6.71 -14.69
N ALA A 244 -9.77 6.48 -15.02
CA ALA A 244 -8.70 7.47 -14.86
C ALA A 244 -8.95 8.73 -15.71
N VAL A 245 -9.52 8.57 -16.90
CA VAL A 245 -9.81 9.67 -17.84
C VAL A 245 -11.15 10.34 -17.54
N ALA A 246 -12.10 9.63 -16.93
CA ALA A 246 -13.47 10.12 -16.69
C ALA A 246 -13.55 11.42 -15.87
N SER A 247 -12.65 11.66 -14.89
CA SER A 247 -12.60 12.95 -14.16
C SER A 247 -12.29 14.15 -15.06
N SER A 248 -11.66 13.92 -16.22
CA SER A 248 -11.40 14.99 -17.18
C SER A 248 -12.66 15.48 -17.90
N ALA A 249 -13.74 14.68 -17.90
CA ALA A 249 -15.01 15.07 -18.51
C ALA A 249 -15.87 15.95 -17.56
N LEU A 250 -15.79 15.72 -16.24
CA LEU A 250 -16.49 16.54 -15.25
C LEU A 250 -15.77 17.86 -14.94
N ALA A 251 -14.46 17.94 -15.17
CA ALA A 251 -13.71 19.20 -15.05
C ALA A 251 -14.08 20.24 -16.14
N LEU A 252 -14.75 19.83 -17.22
CA LEU A 252 -15.22 20.74 -18.29
C LEU A 252 -16.64 21.28 -18.06
N THR A 253 -17.32 20.88 -16.98
CA THR A 253 -18.74 21.26 -16.73
C THR A 253 -19.03 21.86 -15.36
N LEU A 254 -18.00 22.19 -14.56
CA LEU A 254 -18.21 23.06 -13.41
C LEU A 254 -18.15 24.52 -13.89
N PRO A 255 -19.21 25.33 -13.70
CA PRO A 255 -19.05 26.78 -13.74
C PRO A 255 -17.98 27.11 -12.72
N THR A 256 -16.96 27.83 -13.16
CA THR A 256 -15.99 28.45 -12.25
C THR A 256 -16.81 29.19 -11.19
N PRO A 257 -16.65 28.92 -9.88
CA PRO A 257 -17.24 29.82 -8.90
C PRO A 257 -16.56 31.16 -9.14
N GLU A 258 -17.29 32.10 -9.75
CA GLU A 258 -16.81 33.46 -9.88
C GLU A 258 -16.48 33.91 -8.45
N LEU A 259 -15.20 34.16 -8.19
CA LEU A 259 -14.81 34.91 -7.00
C LEU A 259 -15.67 36.17 -6.98
N PRO A 260 -16.32 36.51 -5.85
CA PRO A 260 -17.15 37.70 -5.79
C PRO A 260 -16.34 38.88 -6.33
N ARG A 261 -16.79 39.43 -7.45
CA ARG A 261 -16.12 40.56 -8.08
C ARG A 261 -16.17 41.68 -7.06
N LEU A 262 -15.00 42.17 -6.64
CA LEU A 262 -14.93 43.31 -5.74
C LEU A 262 -15.74 44.47 -6.36
N PRO A 263 -16.51 45.21 -5.55
CA PRO A 263 -17.24 46.36 -6.05
C PRO A 263 -16.24 47.35 -6.67
N PRO A 264 -16.67 48.15 -7.67
CA PRO A 264 -15.77 49.08 -8.36
C PRO A 264 -15.17 50.16 -7.43
N ARG A 265 -15.75 50.35 -6.24
CA ARG A 265 -15.21 51.18 -5.16
C ARG A 265 -15.45 50.51 -3.81
N PRO A 266 -14.52 50.65 -2.85
CA PRO A 266 -14.74 50.19 -1.47
C PRO A 266 -15.69 51.14 -0.74
N ASP A 267 -16.43 50.59 0.23
CA ASP A 267 -17.27 51.37 1.14
C ASP A 267 -16.65 51.32 2.55
N TYR A 268 -15.64 52.16 2.78
CA TYR A 268 -14.95 52.20 4.08
C TYR A 268 -15.78 52.98 5.11
N THR A 269 -15.97 52.37 6.27
CA THR A 269 -16.57 53.07 7.41
C THR A 269 -15.59 54.11 7.99
N PRO A 270 -16.07 55.09 8.78
CA PRO A 270 -15.18 56.02 9.49
C PRO A 270 -14.18 55.33 10.43
N GLU A 271 -14.50 54.13 10.91
CA GLU A 271 -13.60 53.32 11.74
C GLU A 271 -12.48 52.68 10.91
N ASP A 272 -12.80 52.16 9.72
CA ASP A 272 -11.80 51.64 8.77
C ASP A 272 -10.81 52.74 8.37
N LEU A 273 -11.30 53.93 8.05
CA LEU A 273 -10.44 55.06 7.67
C LEU A 273 -9.52 55.51 8.82
N ARG A 274 -10.01 55.50 10.06
CA ARG A 274 -9.16 55.76 11.25
C ARG A 274 -8.10 54.69 11.42
N TRP A 275 -8.44 53.43 11.19
CA TRP A 275 -7.49 52.32 11.27
C TRP A 275 -6.41 52.45 10.20
N ILE A 276 -6.80 52.72 8.95
CA ILE A 276 -5.88 52.93 7.81
C ILE A 276 -4.91 54.09 8.09
N GLN A 277 -5.43 55.20 8.62
CA GLN A 277 -4.63 56.38 8.96
C GLN A 277 -3.63 56.12 10.09
N ASN A 278 -4.02 55.35 11.11
CA ASN A 278 -3.16 55.00 12.23
C ASN A 278 -2.05 53.99 11.87
N HIS A 279 -2.21 53.22 10.79
CA HIS A 279 -1.24 52.21 10.34
C HIS A 279 -0.35 52.68 9.19
N HIS A 280 -0.24 54.00 8.94
CA HIS A 280 0.63 54.61 7.93
C HIS A 280 0.52 53.99 6.54
N CYS A 281 -0.68 53.56 6.13
CA CYS A 281 -0.91 52.98 4.82
C CYS A 281 -0.85 54.06 3.71
N PRO A 282 -0.27 53.75 2.53
CA PRO A 282 -0.20 54.70 1.41
C PRO A 282 -1.58 55.20 0.95
N GLU A 283 -1.58 56.35 0.26
CA GLU A 283 -2.78 56.97 -0.31
C GLU A 283 -3.58 55.99 -1.17
N SER A 284 -4.91 56.15 -1.19
CA SER A 284 -5.80 55.30 -1.96
C SER A 284 -5.44 55.33 -3.45
N ASP A 285 -5.63 54.22 -4.15
CA ASP A 285 -5.53 54.21 -5.60
C ASP A 285 -6.63 55.05 -6.28
N GLN A 286 -6.56 55.18 -7.60
CA GLN A 286 -7.55 55.94 -8.40
C GLN A 286 -8.99 55.40 -8.29
N GLN A 287 -9.17 54.21 -7.70
CA GLN A 287 -10.45 53.55 -7.49
C GLN A 287 -10.89 53.59 -6.01
N GLY A 288 -10.10 54.22 -5.14
CA GLY A 288 -10.41 54.45 -3.73
C GLY A 288 -9.95 53.32 -2.80
N TRP A 289 -9.22 52.31 -3.27
CA TRP A 289 -8.75 51.20 -2.44
C TRP A 289 -7.46 51.53 -1.71
N HIS A 290 -7.40 51.17 -0.43
CA HIS A 290 -6.19 51.27 0.37
C HIS A 290 -5.43 49.93 0.42
N ARG A 291 -4.10 50.03 0.49
CA ARG A 291 -3.21 48.88 0.65
C ARG A 291 -2.33 49.05 1.86
N ASP A 292 -1.97 47.95 2.51
CA ASP A 292 -1.01 47.97 3.61
C ASP A 292 0.43 48.18 3.11
N THR A 293 1.37 48.30 4.04
CA THR A 293 2.80 48.47 3.75
C THR A 293 3.43 47.28 3.01
N GLU A 294 2.74 46.13 2.97
CA GLU A 294 3.14 44.93 2.22
C GLU A 294 2.45 44.82 0.85
N GLY A 295 1.63 45.83 0.48
CA GLY A 295 0.95 45.92 -0.81
C GLY A 295 -0.35 45.10 -0.90
N ARG A 296 -0.86 44.58 0.22
CA ARG A 296 -2.12 43.81 0.28
C ARG A 296 -3.32 44.74 0.34
N LEU A 297 -4.40 44.37 -0.34
CA LEU A 297 -5.65 45.14 -0.38
C LEU A 297 -6.34 45.11 0.99
N ILE A 298 -6.71 46.27 1.52
CA ILE A 298 -7.46 46.39 2.77
C ILE A 298 -8.95 46.35 2.43
N LEU A 299 -9.67 45.34 2.91
CA LEU A 299 -11.11 45.21 2.70
C LEU A 299 -11.87 46.02 3.78
N PRO A 300 -12.98 46.70 3.42
CA PRO A 300 -13.86 47.30 4.41
C PRO A 300 -14.42 46.24 5.36
N HIS A 301 -14.54 46.56 6.66
CA HIS A 301 -15.32 45.72 7.54
C HIS A 301 -16.80 45.78 7.12
N SER A 302 -17.42 44.61 7.02
CA SER A 302 -18.84 44.43 6.70
C SER A 302 -19.72 44.72 7.92
#